data_AF-A0A7C5PQP5-F1
#
_entry.id   AF-A0A7C5PQP5-F1
#
_cell.length_a   1.000
_cell.length_b   1.000
_cell.length_c   1.000
_cell.angle_alpha   90.00
_cell.angle_beta   90.00
_cell.angle_gamma   90.00
#
_symmetry.space_group_name_H-M   'P 1'
#
loop_
_entity.id
_entity.type
_entity.pdbx_description
1 polymer ?
#
loop_
_entity_poly.entity_id
_entity_poly.type
_entity_poly.pdbx_seq_one_letter_code
_entity_poly.pdbx_strand_id
1 'polypeptide(L)'
;MGEGPLPLALKNYPRTNLLDPRYPTDEASLRQQIIWGGSKGDMNPLSPPWGNELTWTQMESTIQFIQQLRADTGQSVALLKRLNAEQTPVDIETGRNIYQGRCAICHGKTGKGDGRMAKIIKNPPPFNLTLSRAPDSYLHEFISKGGEAMGRSYRMPPWGEELSKPELESVIGYIKTLRK
;
A
#
# COMPACT_ATOMS: atom_id res chain seq x y z
N MET A 1 -9.89 5.98 7.71
CA MET A 1 -9.58 4.77 8.51
C MET A 1 -9.63 3.60 7.56
N GLY A 2 -8.48 3.16 7.07
CA GLY A 2 -8.36 2.14 6.03
C GLY A 2 -6.89 1.94 5.73
N GLU A 3 -6.11 1.68 6.79
CA GLU A 3 -4.69 1.40 6.67
C GLU A 3 -4.46 -0.08 6.91
N GLY A 4 -4.03 -0.77 5.86
CA GLY A 4 -3.53 -2.14 5.94
C GLY A 4 -4.57 -3.24 5.66
N PRO A 5 -4.08 -4.47 5.48
CA PRO A 5 -4.92 -5.66 5.34
C PRO A 5 -5.59 -5.92 6.68
N LEU A 6 -6.69 -5.21 6.94
CA LEU A 6 -7.53 -5.52 8.09
C LEU A 6 -8.04 -6.95 7.90
N PRO A 7 -7.85 -7.82 8.89
CA PRO A 7 -8.19 -9.21 8.72
C PRO A 7 -9.71 -9.32 8.62
N LEU A 8 -10.15 -9.92 7.52
CA LEU A 8 -11.51 -10.42 7.27
C LEU A 8 -12.06 -11.32 8.42
N ALA A 9 -11.27 -11.57 9.47
CA ALA A 9 -11.51 -12.45 10.61
C ALA A 9 -12.04 -11.75 11.87
N LEU A 10 -12.25 -10.43 11.87
CA LEU A 10 -12.85 -9.75 13.02
C LEU A 10 -14.34 -10.11 13.15
N LYS A 11 -14.70 -10.79 14.25
CA LYS A 11 -16.05 -11.34 14.53
C LYS A 11 -17.20 -10.33 14.36
N ASN A 12 -16.93 -9.04 14.56
CA ASN A 12 -17.90 -7.94 14.47
C ASN A 12 -17.61 -6.95 13.32
N TYR A 13 -16.63 -7.24 12.45
CA TYR A 13 -16.38 -6.37 11.29
C TYR A 13 -17.51 -6.55 10.27
N PRO A 14 -18.00 -5.45 9.68
CA PRO A 14 -19.11 -5.54 8.75
C PRO A 14 -18.76 -6.43 7.57
N ARG A 15 -19.69 -7.34 7.24
CA ARG A 15 -19.53 -8.37 6.20
C ARG A 15 -19.70 -7.76 4.81
N THR A 16 -18.76 -6.90 4.42
CA THR A 16 -18.74 -6.17 3.14
C THR A 16 -17.88 -6.85 2.09
N ASN A 17 -17.30 -8.01 2.39
CA ASN A 17 -16.38 -8.72 1.52
C ASN A 17 -17.09 -9.34 0.30
N LEU A 18 -16.84 -8.78 -0.88
CA LEU A 18 -17.29 -9.31 -2.17
C LEU A 18 -16.57 -10.61 -2.58
N LEU A 19 -15.81 -11.28 -1.71
CA LEU A 19 -15.32 -12.65 -1.91
C LEU A 19 -16.11 -13.69 -1.12
N ASP A 20 -17.07 -13.27 -0.30
CA ASP A 20 -17.93 -14.18 0.45
C ASP A 20 -18.81 -15.01 -0.53
N PRO A 21 -18.78 -16.36 -0.47
CA PRO A 21 -19.53 -17.24 -1.36
C PRO A 21 -21.04 -17.02 -1.36
N ARG A 22 -21.59 -16.35 -0.34
CA ARG A 22 -23.01 -16.02 -0.25
C ARG A 22 -23.49 -15.04 -1.33
N TYR A 23 -22.59 -14.23 -1.87
CA TYR A 23 -22.94 -13.26 -2.91
C TYR A 23 -22.78 -13.90 -4.29
N PRO A 24 -23.70 -13.66 -5.23
CA PRO A 24 -23.57 -14.16 -6.59
C PRO A 24 -22.29 -13.66 -7.28
N THR A 25 -21.70 -14.51 -8.12
CA THR A 25 -20.46 -14.24 -8.88
C THR A 25 -20.71 -13.71 -10.30
N ASP A 26 -21.95 -13.72 -10.77
CA ASP A 26 -22.25 -13.24 -12.10
C ASP A 26 -22.05 -11.73 -12.20
N GLU A 27 -21.69 -11.29 -13.40
CA GLU A 27 -21.28 -9.92 -13.66
C GLU A 27 -22.39 -8.91 -13.35
N ALA A 28 -23.65 -9.24 -13.64
CA ALA A 28 -24.79 -8.37 -13.40
C ALA A 28 -25.01 -8.14 -11.90
N SER A 29 -24.95 -9.20 -11.10
CA SER A 29 -25.07 -9.13 -9.64
C SER A 29 -23.91 -8.38 -9.00
N LEU A 30 -22.66 -8.66 -9.40
CA LEU A 30 -21.49 -7.94 -8.89
C LEU A 30 -21.57 -6.45 -9.24
N ARG A 31 -22.00 -6.11 -10.46
CA ARG A 31 -22.21 -4.71 -10.86
C ARG A 31 -23.24 -4.00 -9.99
N GLN A 32 -24.40 -4.62 -9.72
CA GLN A 32 -25.40 -4.03 -8.83
C GLN A 32 -24.86 -3.86 -7.40
N GLN A 33 -24.13 -4.86 -6.89
CA GLN A 33 -23.51 -4.81 -5.57
C GLN A 33 -22.48 -3.67 -5.46
N ILE A 34 -21.64 -3.46 -6.48
CA ILE A 34 -20.64 -2.38 -6.47
C ILE A 34 -21.31 -1.00 -6.63
N ILE A 35 -22.29 -0.88 -7.53
CA ILE A 35 -23.01 0.39 -7.75
C ILE A 35 -23.70 0.85 -6.46
N TRP A 36 -24.46 -0.04 -5.83
CA TRP A 36 -25.35 0.33 -4.74
C TRP A 36 -24.82 0.02 -3.34
N GLY A 37 -23.81 -0.83 -3.21
CA GLY A 37 -23.34 -1.29 -1.89
C GLY A 37 -24.50 -1.76 -1.02
N GLY A 38 -24.51 -1.31 0.25
CA GLY A 38 -25.56 -1.57 1.22
C GLY A 38 -26.82 -0.70 1.07
N SER A 39 -26.87 0.22 0.10
CA SER A 39 -28.04 1.09 -0.12
C SER A 39 -29.18 0.38 -0.85
N LYS A 40 -28.91 -0.75 -1.53
CA LYS A 40 -29.90 -1.54 -2.26
C LYS A 40 -29.51 -3.02 -2.28
N GLY A 41 -30.45 -3.92 -1.96
CA GLY A 41 -30.25 -5.37 -2.01
C GLY A 41 -29.66 -5.97 -0.71
N ASP A 42 -29.03 -7.14 -0.82
CA ASP A 42 -28.65 -8.00 0.33
C ASP A 42 -27.24 -7.75 0.90
N MET A 43 -26.57 -6.67 0.45
CA MET A 43 -25.28 -6.29 1.02
C MET A 43 -25.42 -5.73 2.43
N ASN A 44 -24.35 -5.81 3.21
CA ASN A 44 -24.31 -5.15 4.51
C ASN A 44 -24.50 -3.63 4.34
N PRO A 45 -25.30 -2.95 5.18
CA PRO A 45 -25.49 -1.49 5.11
C PRO A 45 -24.19 -0.67 5.19
N LEU A 46 -23.12 -1.25 5.72
CA LEU A 46 -21.79 -0.64 5.79
C LEU A 46 -20.95 -0.87 4.52
N SER A 47 -21.48 -1.56 3.51
CA SER A 47 -20.88 -1.61 2.17
C SER A 47 -21.12 -0.26 1.48
N PRO A 48 -20.07 0.53 1.17
CA PRO A 48 -20.23 1.80 0.48
C PRO A 48 -20.73 1.62 -0.97
N PRO A 49 -21.60 2.51 -1.48
CA PRO A 49 -21.98 2.54 -2.90
C PRO A 49 -20.89 3.21 -3.74
N TRP A 50 -20.41 2.54 -4.78
CA TRP A 50 -19.31 3.05 -5.62
C TRP A 50 -19.76 3.57 -6.99
N GLY A 51 -21.06 3.54 -7.31
CA GLY A 51 -21.58 3.87 -8.63
C GLY A 51 -21.26 5.29 -9.13
N ASN A 52 -20.99 6.23 -8.22
CA ASN A 52 -20.61 7.61 -8.55
C ASN A 52 -19.09 7.87 -8.45
N GLU A 53 -18.32 6.91 -7.92
CA GLU A 53 -16.88 7.05 -7.69
C GLU A 53 -16.05 6.34 -8.76
N LEU A 54 -16.57 5.25 -9.32
CA LEU A 54 -15.91 4.46 -10.35
C LEU A 54 -16.41 4.84 -11.74
N THR A 55 -15.48 5.04 -12.68
CA THR A 55 -15.80 5.05 -14.11
C THR A 55 -16.27 3.66 -14.57
N TRP A 56 -16.92 3.58 -15.72
CA TRP A 56 -17.33 2.31 -16.32
C TRP A 56 -16.15 1.33 -16.44
N THR A 57 -15.01 1.77 -16.98
CA THR A 57 -13.83 0.92 -17.12
C THR A 57 -13.30 0.43 -15.76
N GLN A 58 -13.29 1.30 -14.74
CA GLN A 58 -12.87 0.89 -13.40
C GLN A 58 -13.86 -0.11 -12.77
N MET A 59 -15.16 0.08 -12.98
CA MET A 59 -16.20 -0.84 -12.55
C MET A 59 -15.99 -2.23 -13.18
N GLU A 60 -15.85 -2.30 -14.50
CA GLU A 60 -15.65 -3.55 -15.23
C GLU A 60 -14.36 -4.26 -14.81
N SER A 61 -13.25 -3.53 -14.72
CA SER A 61 -11.97 -4.07 -14.24
C SER A 61 -12.09 -4.62 -12.81
N THR A 62 -12.87 -3.96 -11.94
CA THR A 62 -13.11 -4.42 -10.57
C THR A 62 -13.94 -5.70 -10.56
N ILE A 63 -14.98 -5.80 -11.39
CA ILE A 63 -15.81 -7.00 -11.51
C ILE A 63 -14.98 -8.19 -12.00
N GLN A 64 -14.21 -8.00 -13.08
CA GLN A 64 -13.32 -9.04 -13.62
C GLN A 64 -12.29 -9.48 -12.58
N PHE A 65 -11.71 -8.53 -11.85
CA PHE A 65 -10.78 -8.83 -10.78
C PHE A 65 -11.41 -9.71 -9.68
N ILE A 66 -12.61 -9.36 -9.22
CA ILE A 66 -13.35 -10.15 -8.21
C ILE A 66 -13.65 -11.56 -8.73
N GLN A 67 -14.13 -11.68 -9.97
CA GLN A 67 -14.44 -12.97 -10.58
C GLN A 67 -13.20 -13.86 -10.69
N GLN A 68 -12.09 -13.31 -11.16
CA GLN A 68 -10.83 -14.06 -11.27
C GLN A 68 -10.33 -14.50 -9.89
N LEU A 69 -10.37 -13.60 -8.91
CA LEU A 69 -9.92 -13.88 -7.54
C LEU A 69 -10.76 -14.97 -6.86
N ARG A 70 -12.05 -15.04 -7.16
CA ARG A 70 -12.96 -16.11 -6.68
C ARG A 70 -12.77 -17.43 -7.42
N ALA A 71 -12.47 -17.39 -8.71
CA ALA A 71 -12.29 -18.59 -9.53
C ALA A 71 -11.01 -19.35 -9.17
N ASP A 72 -9.90 -18.62 -9.01
CA ASP A 72 -8.62 -19.19 -8.55
C ASP A 72 -7.81 -18.14 -7.79
N THR A 73 -7.99 -18.11 -6.48
CA THR A 73 -7.27 -17.18 -5.61
C THR A 73 -5.75 -17.38 -5.69
N GLY A 74 -5.28 -18.62 -5.85
CA GLY A 74 -3.85 -18.94 -5.92
C GLY A 74 -3.21 -18.37 -7.18
N GLN A 75 -3.83 -18.60 -8.33
CA GLN A 75 -3.39 -18.08 -9.61
C GLN A 75 -3.50 -16.55 -9.67
N SER A 76 -4.58 -15.95 -9.16
CA SER A 76 -4.73 -14.50 -9.10
C SER A 76 -3.66 -13.84 -8.25
N VAL A 77 -3.36 -14.39 -7.06
CA VAL A 77 -2.27 -13.87 -6.21
C VAL A 77 -0.91 -14.03 -6.89
N ALA A 78 -0.67 -15.15 -7.58
CA ALA A 78 0.56 -15.35 -8.34
C ALA A 78 0.69 -14.36 -9.51
N LEU A 79 -0.40 -14.09 -10.23
CA LEU A 79 -0.45 -13.09 -11.30
C LEU A 79 -0.18 -11.69 -10.76
N LEU A 80 -0.84 -11.26 -9.67
CA LEU A 80 -0.60 -9.97 -9.04
C LEU A 80 0.86 -9.80 -8.61
N LYS A 81 1.47 -10.86 -8.04
CA LYS A 81 2.90 -10.85 -7.69
C LYS A 81 3.79 -10.66 -8.92
N ARG A 82 3.49 -11.33 -10.03
CA ARG A 82 4.22 -11.19 -11.29
C ARG A 82 4.04 -9.80 -11.89
N LEU A 83 2.81 -9.31 -11.99
CA LEU A 83 2.51 -7.97 -12.48
C LEU A 83 3.20 -6.91 -11.62
N ASN A 84 3.19 -7.02 -10.29
CA ASN A 84 3.94 -6.12 -9.42
C ASN A 84 5.46 -6.21 -9.64
N ALA A 85 5.99 -7.40 -9.90
CA ALA A 85 7.41 -7.57 -10.22
C ALA A 85 7.80 -7.03 -11.60
N GLU A 86 6.87 -7.05 -12.57
CA GLU A 86 7.09 -6.64 -13.96
C GLU A 86 6.73 -5.17 -14.24
N GLN A 87 5.81 -4.57 -13.49
CA GLN A 87 5.16 -3.30 -13.83
C GLN A 87 5.57 -2.08 -13.00
N THR A 88 6.52 -2.17 -12.09
CA THR A 88 7.00 -0.96 -11.41
C THR A 88 8.32 -0.51 -12.05
N PRO A 89 8.30 0.22 -13.18
CA PRO A 89 9.50 0.95 -13.57
C PRO A 89 9.86 1.91 -12.43
N VAL A 90 11.15 2.14 -12.25
CA VAL A 90 11.62 3.10 -11.24
C VAL A 90 11.04 4.47 -11.59
N ASP A 91 10.17 4.99 -10.72
CA ASP A 91 9.43 6.22 -10.96
C ASP A 91 9.34 7.09 -9.69
N ILE A 92 9.49 8.40 -9.86
CA ILE A 92 9.55 9.36 -8.77
C ILE A 92 8.18 9.56 -8.13
N GLU A 93 7.07 9.44 -8.87
CA GLU A 93 5.72 9.54 -8.31
C GLU A 93 5.44 8.37 -7.36
N THR A 94 5.76 7.16 -7.81
CA THR A 94 5.67 5.93 -7.01
C THR A 94 6.50 6.06 -5.73
N GLY A 95 7.75 6.50 -5.86
CA GLY A 95 8.63 6.74 -4.71
C GLY A 95 8.08 7.76 -3.72
N ARG A 96 7.45 8.83 -4.22
CA ARG A 96 6.80 9.86 -3.40
C ARG A 96 5.61 9.30 -2.63
N ASN A 97 4.75 8.53 -3.30
CA ASN A 97 3.56 7.93 -2.67
C ASN A 97 3.96 6.97 -1.55
N ILE A 98 4.94 6.11 -1.80
CA ILE A 98 5.46 5.20 -0.77
C ILE A 98 6.08 6.00 0.38
N TYR A 99 6.90 7.02 0.08
CA TYR A 99 7.51 7.86 1.10
C TYR A 99 6.46 8.56 1.98
N GLN A 100 5.42 9.13 1.38
CA GLN A 100 4.35 9.82 2.11
C GLN A 100 3.55 8.86 2.98
N GLY A 101 3.25 7.66 2.49
CA GLY A 101 2.49 6.65 3.23
C GLY A 101 3.27 5.96 4.35
N ARG A 102 4.60 5.80 4.21
CA ARG A 102 5.41 4.97 5.11
C ARG A 102 6.52 5.71 5.85
N CYS A 103 7.23 6.60 5.18
CA CYS A 103 8.48 7.20 5.69
C CYS A 103 8.26 8.56 6.37
N ALA A 104 7.33 9.36 5.85
CA ALA A 104 7.09 10.75 6.27
C ALA A 104 6.60 10.87 7.71
N ILE A 105 5.99 9.82 8.28
CA ILE A 105 5.58 9.81 9.69
C ILE A 105 6.76 10.01 10.65
N CYS A 106 7.96 9.56 10.28
CA CYS A 106 9.20 9.72 11.04
C CYS A 106 10.10 10.82 10.46
N HIS A 107 10.34 10.80 9.14
CA HIS A 107 11.29 11.71 8.49
C HIS A 107 10.69 13.05 8.07
N GLY A 108 9.37 13.21 8.21
CA GLY A 108 8.65 14.42 7.79
C GLY A 108 8.41 14.48 6.28
N LYS A 109 7.42 15.27 5.85
CA LYS A 109 7.07 15.41 4.43
C LYS A 109 8.22 15.96 3.58
N THR A 110 9.14 16.70 4.19
CA THR A 110 10.30 17.33 3.51
C THR A 110 11.63 16.63 3.79
N GLY A 111 11.61 15.48 4.47
CA GLY A 111 12.83 14.71 4.77
C GLY A 111 13.70 15.26 5.88
N LYS A 112 13.25 16.27 6.65
CA LYS A 112 14.08 16.95 7.66
C LYS A 112 14.28 16.19 8.96
N GLY A 113 13.69 15.00 9.11
CA GLY A 113 13.70 14.27 10.38
C GLY A 113 12.72 14.85 11.40
N ASP A 114 11.72 15.60 10.94
CA ASP A 114 10.76 16.36 11.76
C ASP A 114 9.33 15.78 11.69
N GLY A 115 9.21 14.50 11.33
CA GLY A 115 7.92 13.80 11.30
C GLY A 115 7.28 13.72 12.69
N ARG A 116 5.99 13.35 12.73
CA ARG A 116 5.23 13.24 13.98
C ARG A 116 5.95 12.36 15.02
N MET A 117 6.56 11.27 14.57
CA MET A 117 7.30 10.35 15.44
C MET A 117 8.65 10.89 15.92
N ALA A 118 9.23 11.90 15.28
CA ALA A 118 10.45 12.57 15.77
C ALA A 118 10.24 13.28 17.13
N LYS A 119 8.99 13.50 17.54
CA LYS A 119 8.65 13.99 18.88
C LYS A 119 8.89 12.95 19.98
N ILE A 120 8.86 11.66 19.64
CA ILE A 120 8.95 10.54 20.58
C ILE A 120 10.28 9.80 20.40
N ILE A 121 10.74 9.64 19.17
CA ILE A 121 12.01 8.98 18.83
C ILE A 121 13.14 10.01 18.98
N LYS A 122 13.83 9.96 20.13
CA LYS A 122 14.91 10.91 20.45
C LYS A 122 16.32 10.33 20.36
N ASN A 123 16.49 9.03 20.55
CA ASN A 123 17.81 8.40 20.70
C ASN A 123 17.98 7.17 19.78
N PRO A 124 18.64 7.34 18.61
CA PRO A 124 18.85 8.61 17.92
C PRO A 124 17.54 9.12 17.28
N PRO A 125 17.40 10.43 17.02
CA PRO A 125 16.24 10.96 16.32
C PRO A 125 16.25 10.56 14.83
N PRO A 126 15.12 10.62 14.12
CA PRO A 126 15.10 10.43 12.68
C PRO A 126 16.08 11.37 11.99
N PHE A 127 16.93 10.83 11.12
CA PHE A 127 17.96 11.60 10.43
C PHE A 127 17.34 12.60 9.44
N ASN A 128 17.99 13.76 9.29
CA ASN A 128 17.65 14.73 8.25
C ASN A 128 18.16 14.23 6.88
N LEU A 129 17.27 13.59 6.13
CA LEU A 129 17.53 13.02 4.81
C LEU A 129 17.99 14.06 3.79
N THR A 130 17.67 15.36 3.96
CA THR A 130 18.13 16.41 3.04
C THR A 130 19.65 16.59 3.08
N LEU A 131 20.29 16.13 4.17
CA LEU A 131 21.75 16.15 4.34
C LEU A 131 22.42 14.83 3.91
N SER A 132 21.63 13.81 3.56
CA SER A 132 22.18 12.50 3.18
C SER A 132 22.91 12.60 1.86
N ARG A 133 24.16 12.12 1.84
CA ARG A 133 24.96 11.91 0.64
C ARG A 133 25.30 10.43 0.42
N ALA A 134 24.57 9.54 1.10
CA ALA A 134 24.78 8.11 0.98
C ALA A 134 24.56 7.63 -0.48
N PRO A 135 25.36 6.67 -0.96
CA PRO A 135 25.17 6.06 -2.27
C PRO A 135 23.88 5.23 -2.30
N ASP A 136 23.35 5.02 -3.50
CA ASP A 136 22.08 4.30 -3.71
C ASP A 136 22.14 2.87 -3.14
N SER A 137 23.28 2.18 -3.28
CA SER A 137 23.49 0.84 -2.72
C SER A 137 23.37 0.82 -1.19
N TYR A 138 23.91 1.83 -0.50
CA TYR A 138 23.76 1.95 0.94
C TYR A 138 22.32 2.24 1.32
N LEU A 139 21.63 3.13 0.60
CA LEU A 139 20.22 3.43 0.87
C LEU A 139 19.33 2.20 0.63
N HIS A 140 19.61 1.43 -0.42
CA HIS A 140 18.93 0.18 -0.70
C HIS A 140 19.06 -0.79 0.46
N GLU A 141 20.30 -1.07 0.89
CA GLU A 141 20.55 -1.99 1.99
C GLU A 141 19.93 -1.48 3.31
N PHE A 142 20.04 -0.18 3.57
CA PHE A 142 19.54 0.45 4.79
C PHE A 142 18.01 0.43 4.89
N ILE A 143 17.31 0.72 3.79
CA ILE A 143 15.84 0.69 3.75
C ILE A 143 15.35 -0.77 3.75
N SER A 144 16.04 -1.67 3.05
CA SER A 144 15.69 -3.09 3.00
C SER A 144 15.83 -3.75 4.37
N LYS A 145 16.98 -3.59 5.04
CA LYS A 145 17.31 -4.28 6.31
C LYS A 145 16.89 -3.52 7.57
N GLY A 146 16.54 -2.24 7.45
CA GLY A 146 16.20 -1.39 8.59
C GLY A 146 17.43 -0.92 9.37
N GLY A 147 17.18 -0.15 10.43
CA GLY A 147 18.24 0.53 11.17
C GLY A 147 19.08 -0.40 12.05
N GLU A 148 18.47 -1.38 12.72
CA GLU A 148 19.17 -2.27 13.67
C GLU A 148 20.27 -3.09 13.00
N ALA A 149 19.96 -3.73 11.86
CA ALA A 149 20.90 -4.51 11.08
C ALA A 149 22.10 -3.68 10.57
N MET A 150 21.94 -2.36 10.50
CA MET A 150 22.96 -1.40 10.06
C MET A 150 23.65 -0.69 11.23
N GLY A 151 23.47 -1.16 12.47
CA GLY A 151 24.05 -0.56 13.67
C GLY A 151 23.48 0.83 13.99
N ARG A 152 22.23 1.10 13.57
CA ARG A 152 21.48 2.34 13.82
C ARG A 152 20.22 2.05 14.65
N SER A 153 19.31 3.01 14.70
CA SER A 153 18.07 2.91 15.48
C SER A 153 17.20 1.73 15.04
N TYR A 154 16.89 0.81 15.94
CA TYR A 154 15.92 -0.28 15.72
C TYR A 154 14.51 0.21 15.38
N ARG A 155 14.22 1.49 15.63
CA ARG A 155 12.93 2.10 15.31
C ARG A 155 12.74 2.40 13.82
N MET A 156 13.80 2.28 13.02
CA MET A 156 13.66 2.26 11.56
C MET A 156 13.45 0.80 11.13
N PRO A 157 12.21 0.41 10.77
CA PRO A 157 11.90 -0.98 10.42
C PRO A 157 12.56 -1.39 9.09
N PRO A 158 12.79 -2.69 8.87
CA PRO A 158 13.10 -3.22 7.55
C PRO A 158 11.89 -3.07 6.62
N TRP A 159 12.15 -2.83 5.34
CA TRP A 159 11.10 -2.75 4.29
C TRP A 159 11.33 -3.72 3.14
N GLY A 160 12.36 -4.57 3.22
CA GLY A 160 12.75 -5.47 2.12
C GLY A 160 11.74 -6.57 1.80
N GLU A 161 10.85 -6.91 2.73
CA GLU A 161 9.80 -7.91 2.54
C GLU A 161 8.49 -7.26 2.05
N GLU A 162 8.30 -5.97 2.32
CA GLU A 162 7.08 -5.22 2.03
C GLU A 162 7.17 -4.32 0.80
N LEU A 163 8.38 -4.08 0.28
CA LEU A 163 8.64 -3.32 -0.93
C LEU A 163 9.46 -4.16 -1.91
N SER A 164 8.97 -4.26 -3.14
CA SER A 164 9.72 -4.84 -4.24
C SER A 164 10.98 -4.04 -4.55
N LYS A 165 11.93 -4.65 -5.25
CA LYS A 165 13.17 -3.97 -5.67
C LYS A 165 12.89 -2.64 -6.39
N PRO A 166 12.00 -2.56 -7.40
CA PRO A 166 11.78 -1.29 -8.08
C PRO A 166 11.05 -0.24 -7.22
N GLU A 167 10.22 -0.65 -6.27
CA GLU A 167 9.61 0.25 -5.28
C GLU A 167 10.67 0.85 -4.34
N LEU A 168 11.62 0.03 -3.88
CA LEU A 168 12.78 0.51 -3.11
C LEU A 168 13.58 1.53 -3.91
N GLU A 169 13.93 1.22 -5.17
CA GLU A 169 14.64 2.14 -6.05
C GLU A 169 13.84 3.43 -6.30
N SER A 170 12.52 3.34 -6.45
CA SER A 170 11.64 4.50 -6.60
C SER A 170 11.68 5.41 -5.38
N VAL A 171 11.60 4.84 -4.17
CA VAL A 171 11.72 5.60 -2.91
C VAL A 171 13.10 6.24 -2.77
N ILE A 172 14.16 5.52 -3.11
CA ILE A 172 15.54 6.05 -3.11
C ILE A 172 15.65 7.22 -4.08
N GLY A 173 15.11 7.07 -5.29
CA GLY A 173 15.00 8.13 -6.29
C GLY A 173 14.31 9.37 -5.72
N TYR A 174 13.15 9.20 -5.08
CA TYR A 174 12.45 10.31 -4.43
C TYR A 174 13.25 10.94 -3.29
N ILE A 175 13.88 10.16 -2.40
CA ILE A 175 14.72 10.68 -1.31
C ILE A 175 15.86 11.54 -1.85
N LYS A 176 16.44 11.18 -3.00
CA LYS A 176 17.49 11.98 -3.65
C LYS A 176 16.99 13.34 -4.09
N THR A 177 15.72 13.47 -4.49
CA THR A 177 15.12 14.78 -4.83
C THR A 177 14.96 15.71 -3.63
N LEU A 178 14.98 15.16 -2.40
CA LEU A 178 14.90 15.94 -1.15
C LEU A 178 16.25 16.51 -0.71
N ARG A 179 17.35 16.07 -1.32
CA ARG A 179 18.70 16.52 -0.97
C ARG A 179 18.88 17.99 -1.34
N LYS A 180 19.65 18.71 -0.52
CA LYS A 180 20.12 20.08 -0.79
C LYS A 180 21.62 20.07 -1.05
#